data_AF-A0A0S6YX39-F1
#
_entry.id   AF-A0A0S6YX39-F1
#
_cell.length_a   1.000
_cell.length_b   1.000
_cell.length_c   1.000
_cell.angle_alpha   90.00
_cell.angle_beta   90.00
_cell.angle_gamma   90.00
#
_symmetry.space_group_name_H-M   'P 1'
#
loop_
_entity.id
_entity.type
_entity.pdbx_description
1 polymer ?
#
loop_
_entity_poly.entity_id
_entity_poly.type
_entity_poly.pdbx_seq_one_letter_code
_entity_poly.pdbx_strand_id
1 'polypeptide(L)'
;MKSLNRILRPFAAAVACGLLLALAACGPIRRGGKETVDVPAHYDMVIAVAKDNQFNLDGAILNIDDLIGHFRYLEDQKQLPKTVLLKDGEDAKVKDAQINAFASLQVTFGFTGYIEHKGRLTLLKAVASPEDEKRK
;
A
#
# COMPACT_ATOMS: atom_id res chain seq x y z
N MET A 1 41.05 -3.49 84.14
CA MET A 1 39.73 -3.06 84.67
C MET A 1 38.68 -3.27 83.60
N LYS A 2 37.57 -3.92 83.98
CA LYS A 2 36.24 -4.00 83.36
C LYS A 2 36.05 -4.63 81.96
N SER A 3 35.22 -5.67 82.02
CA SER A 3 34.42 -6.32 80.99
C SER A 3 33.30 -5.42 80.43
N LEU A 4 32.51 -6.01 79.50
CA LEU A 4 31.25 -5.56 78.86
C LEU A 4 31.44 -4.97 77.46
N ASN A 5 30.64 -5.26 76.45
CA ASN A 5 29.61 -6.28 76.22
C ASN A 5 29.29 -6.25 74.70
N ARG A 6 28.58 -7.28 74.24
CA ARG A 6 28.04 -7.53 72.89
C ARG A 6 27.28 -6.37 72.23
N ILE A 7 26.92 -6.62 70.96
CA ILE A 7 25.80 -6.09 70.13
C ILE A 7 26.38 -5.33 68.93
N LEU A 8 25.99 -5.48 67.66
CA LEU A 8 25.10 -6.35 66.89
C LEU A 8 25.31 -5.82 65.45
N ARG A 9 25.52 -6.70 64.46
CA ARG A 9 25.53 -6.28 63.04
C ARG A 9 24.15 -5.72 62.66
N PRO A 10 24.11 -4.69 61.81
CA PRO A 10 23.14 -4.71 60.73
C PRO A 10 23.79 -4.53 59.37
N PHE A 11 23.43 -5.46 58.48
CA PHE A 11 23.40 -5.34 57.03
C PHE A 11 22.83 -3.97 56.63
N ALA A 12 23.51 -3.23 55.74
CA ALA A 12 22.88 -2.12 55.04
C ALA A 12 23.52 -1.93 53.65
N ALA A 13 22.72 -2.29 52.64
CA ALA A 13 22.58 -1.68 51.33
C ALA A 13 23.85 -1.50 50.48
N ALA A 14 24.05 -2.46 49.58
CA ALA A 14 24.88 -2.27 48.38
C ALA A 14 24.30 -1.14 47.52
N VAL A 15 25.13 -0.14 47.28
CA VAL A 15 24.93 1.00 46.38
C VAL A 15 24.87 0.48 44.94
N ALA A 16 23.70 0.51 44.31
CA ALA A 16 23.57 0.28 42.88
C ALA A 16 23.80 1.60 42.14
N CYS A 17 25.03 1.73 41.63
CA CYS A 17 25.48 2.80 40.75
C CYS A 17 24.68 2.80 39.44
N GLY A 18 24.37 4.01 38.97
CA GLY A 18 23.53 4.26 37.81
C GLY A 18 24.14 3.87 36.46
N LEU A 19 23.27 3.69 35.48
CA LEU A 19 23.59 3.71 34.06
C LEU A 19 22.33 4.05 33.26
N LEU A 20 21.95 5.33 33.21
CA LEU A 20 20.99 5.81 32.21
C LEU A 20 21.78 6.10 30.92
N LEU A 21 21.83 5.10 30.06
CA LEU A 21 22.43 5.17 28.74
C LEU A 21 21.64 6.11 27.82
N ALA A 22 22.40 6.91 27.09
CA ALA A 22 22.01 7.99 26.22
C ALA A 22 21.01 7.58 25.11
N LEU A 23 19.86 8.26 25.06
CA LEU A 23 19.10 8.41 23.81
C LEU A 23 19.61 9.66 23.07
N ALA A 24 20.72 9.52 22.36
CA ALA A 24 21.18 10.48 21.38
C ALA A 24 21.49 9.76 20.07
N ALA A 25 20.44 9.31 19.39
CA ALA A 25 20.50 8.83 18.01
C ALA A 25 19.34 9.42 17.21
N CYS A 26 19.30 10.75 17.09
CA CYS A 26 18.52 11.41 16.05
C CYS A 26 19.43 11.54 14.82
N GLY A 27 19.57 10.44 14.07
CA GLY A 27 20.19 10.47 12.76
C GLY A 27 19.30 11.27 11.79
N PRO A 28 19.87 11.93 10.76
CA PRO A 28 19.08 12.59 9.74
C PRO A 28 18.17 11.55 9.08
N ILE A 29 16.87 11.81 9.11
CA ILE A 29 15.86 11.07 8.36
C ILE A 29 16.30 11.10 6.90
N ARG A 30 16.80 9.96 6.40
CA ARG A 30 17.08 9.76 4.99
C ARG A 30 15.77 10.01 4.25
N ARG A 31 15.66 11.13 3.53
CA ARG A 31 14.62 11.32 2.52
C ARG A 31 14.69 10.10 1.61
N GLY A 32 13.61 9.30 1.62
CA GLY A 32 13.47 8.14 0.77
C GLY A 32 13.91 8.50 -0.64
N GLY A 33 14.82 7.68 -1.18
CA GLY A 33 15.28 7.85 -2.55
C GLY A 33 14.07 7.97 -3.47
N LYS A 34 14.18 8.79 -4.51
CA LYS A 34 13.28 8.70 -5.65
C LYS A 34 13.40 7.27 -6.15
N GLU A 35 12.47 6.39 -5.77
CA GLU A 35 12.18 5.20 -6.56
C GLU A 35 11.91 5.76 -7.97
N THR A 36 12.86 5.55 -8.87
CA THR A 36 12.61 5.74 -10.30
C THR A 36 11.59 4.66 -10.65
N VAL A 37 10.31 5.01 -10.53
CA VAL A 37 9.24 4.16 -11.02
C VAL A 37 9.46 4.05 -12.51
N ASP A 38 9.79 2.86 -12.98
CA ASP A 38 9.87 2.56 -14.40
C ASP A 38 8.44 2.67 -14.95
N VAL A 39 8.19 3.77 -15.67
CA VAL A 39 6.91 4.04 -16.31
C VAL A 39 6.99 3.45 -17.71
N PRO A 40 6.17 2.46 -18.04
CA PRO A 40 6.21 1.84 -19.35
C PRO A 40 5.70 2.82 -20.42
N ALA A 41 6.29 2.75 -21.62
CA ALA A 41 5.87 3.56 -22.77
C ALA A 41 4.50 3.14 -23.34
N HIS A 42 4.12 1.88 -23.10
CA HIS A 42 2.86 1.28 -23.52
C HIS A 42 2.27 0.45 -22.39
N TYR A 43 0.94 0.40 -22.32
CA TYR A 43 0.20 -0.43 -21.36
C TYR A 43 -0.50 -1.54 -22.12
N ASP A 44 -0.56 -2.74 -21.54
CA ASP A 44 -1.25 -3.88 -22.16
C ASP A 44 -2.76 -3.63 -22.28
N MET A 45 -3.32 -2.82 -21.37
CA MET A 45 -4.71 -2.40 -21.39
C MET A 45 -4.86 -0.95 -20.90
N VAL A 46 -5.75 -0.20 -21.56
CA VAL A 46 -6.11 1.17 -21.16
C VAL A 46 -7.61 1.24 -20.94
N ILE A 47 -8.00 1.65 -19.73
CA ILE A 47 -9.39 1.81 -19.31
C ILE A 47 -9.62 3.30 -19.07
N ALA A 48 -10.60 3.88 -19.76
CA ALA A 48 -11.04 5.25 -19.51
C ALA A 48 -12.23 5.25 -18.54
N VAL A 49 -12.38 6.32 -17.77
CA VAL A 49 -13.58 6.49 -16.94
C VAL A 49 -14.76 6.96 -17.79
N ALA A 50 -15.94 6.41 -17.55
CA ALA A 50 -17.20 6.85 -18.14
C ALA A 50 -18.12 7.49 -17.07
N LYS A 51 -19.29 7.98 -17.50
CA LYS A 51 -20.32 8.51 -16.59
C LYS A 51 -20.83 7.41 -15.65
N ASP A 52 -21.49 7.81 -14.58
CA ASP A 52 -22.21 6.88 -13.69
C ASP A 52 -21.36 5.75 -13.08
N ASN A 53 -20.09 6.06 -12.76
CA ASN A 53 -19.12 5.10 -12.22
C ASN A 53 -18.85 3.89 -13.12
N GLN A 54 -19.00 4.07 -14.42
CA GLN A 54 -18.69 3.05 -15.43
C GLN A 54 -17.28 3.26 -15.99
N PHE A 55 -16.86 2.30 -16.80
CA PHE A 55 -15.56 2.23 -17.45
C PHE A 55 -15.77 2.12 -18.96
N ASN A 56 -14.95 2.82 -19.72
CA ASN A 56 -14.86 2.67 -21.17
C ASN A 56 -13.60 1.85 -21.49
N LEU A 57 -13.81 0.66 -22.03
CA LEU A 57 -12.76 -0.22 -22.54
C LEU A 57 -12.93 -0.34 -24.05
N ASP A 58 -12.00 0.25 -24.81
CA ASP A 58 -11.99 0.22 -26.28
C ASP A 58 -13.33 0.64 -26.96
N GLY A 59 -14.03 1.61 -26.36
CA GLY A 59 -15.31 2.12 -26.84
C GLY A 59 -16.53 1.41 -26.22
N ALA A 60 -16.35 0.30 -25.51
CA ALA A 60 -17.41 -0.37 -24.79
C ALA A 60 -17.59 0.21 -23.38
N ILE A 61 -18.81 0.60 -23.03
CA ILE A 61 -19.14 1.09 -21.70
C ILE A 61 -19.55 -0.09 -20.81
N LEU A 62 -18.77 -0.33 -19.77
CA LEU A 62 -18.91 -1.46 -18.86
C LEU A 62 -19.14 -0.95 -17.44
N ASN A 63 -20.04 -1.58 -16.70
CA ASN A 63 -20.06 -1.44 -15.25
C ASN A 63 -18.90 -2.27 -14.63
N ILE A 64 -18.75 -2.20 -13.31
CA ILE A 64 -17.68 -2.93 -12.63
C ILE A 64 -17.82 -4.46 -12.74
N ASP A 65 -19.05 -5.00 -12.71
CA ASP A 65 -19.29 -6.44 -12.78
C ASP A 65 -18.94 -7.00 -14.16
N ASP A 66 -19.30 -6.28 -15.22
CA ASP A 66 -18.94 -6.62 -16.60
C ASP A 66 -17.42 -6.56 -16.82
N LEU A 67 -16.76 -5.55 -16.23
CA LEU A 67 -15.31 -5.42 -16.28
C LEU A 67 -14.62 -6.57 -15.52
N ILE A 68 -15.12 -6.95 -14.35
CA ILE A 68 -14.64 -8.14 -13.61
C ILE A 68 -14.82 -9.40 -14.49
N GLY A 69 -15.97 -9.55 -15.13
CA GLY A 69 -16.25 -10.64 -16.06
C GLY A 69 -15.25 -10.68 -17.22
N HIS A 70 -14.91 -9.52 -17.78
CA HIS A 70 -13.89 -9.40 -18.82
C HIS A 70 -12.51 -9.84 -18.34
N PHE A 71 -12.07 -9.40 -17.17
CA PHE A 71 -10.78 -9.82 -16.60
C PHE A 71 -10.74 -11.33 -16.29
N ARG A 72 -11.83 -11.92 -15.78
CA ARG A 72 -11.94 -13.37 -15.58
C ARG A 72 -11.82 -14.14 -16.89
N TYR A 73 -12.49 -13.66 -17.94
CA TYR A 73 -12.34 -14.25 -19.26
C TYR A 73 -10.88 -14.22 -19.75
N LEU A 74 -10.19 -13.09 -19.59
CA LEU A 74 -8.77 -12.98 -19.94
C LEU A 74 -7.89 -13.90 -19.09
N GLU A 75 -8.20 -14.08 -17.81
CA GLU A 75 -7.53 -15.04 -16.93
C GLU A 75 -7.68 -16.48 -17.44
N ASP A 76 -8.90 -16.90 -17.79
CA ASP A 76 -9.19 -18.21 -18.36
C ASP A 76 -8.43 -18.45 -19.68
N GLN A 77 -8.29 -17.41 -20.49
CA GLN A 77 -7.50 -17.45 -21.73
C GLN A 77 -5.98 -17.34 -21.52
N LYS A 78 -5.51 -17.15 -20.28
CA LYS A 78 -4.10 -16.87 -19.94
C LYS A 78 -3.56 -15.62 -20.63
N GLN A 79 -4.41 -14.63 -20.81
CA GLN A 79 -4.18 -13.36 -21.50
C GLN A 79 -4.37 -12.16 -20.56
N LEU A 80 -4.23 -12.35 -19.24
CA LEU A 80 -4.27 -11.26 -18.27
C LEU A 80 -3.24 -10.18 -18.61
N PRO A 81 -3.64 -8.89 -18.68
CA PRO A 81 -2.69 -7.81 -18.90
C PRO A 81 -1.75 -7.68 -17.71
N LYS A 82 -0.47 -7.40 -17.97
CA LYS A 82 0.52 -7.20 -16.89
C LYS A 82 0.52 -5.76 -16.40
N THR A 83 0.17 -4.83 -17.28
CA THR A 83 0.11 -3.39 -17.02
C THR A 83 -1.22 -2.84 -17.48
N VAL A 84 -1.93 -2.14 -16.57
CA VAL A 84 -3.22 -1.53 -16.87
C VAL A 84 -3.19 -0.07 -16.47
N LEU A 85 -3.63 0.80 -17.39
CA LEU A 85 -3.78 2.22 -17.15
C LEU A 85 -5.26 2.58 -16.96
N LEU A 86 -5.60 3.20 -15.83
CA LEU A 86 -6.85 3.91 -15.65
C LEU A 86 -6.63 5.39 -15.98
N LYS A 87 -7.44 5.97 -16.88
CA LYS A 87 -7.34 7.39 -17.24
C LYS A 87 -8.67 8.13 -17.19
N ASP A 88 -8.60 9.45 -17.17
CA ASP A 88 -9.76 10.30 -17.44
C ASP A 88 -10.37 9.93 -18.81
N GLY A 89 -11.70 9.87 -18.87
CA GLY A 89 -12.41 9.74 -20.14
C GLY A 89 -12.70 11.09 -20.78
N GLU A 90 -13.39 11.04 -21.92
CA GLU A 90 -13.82 12.22 -22.68
C GLU A 90 -14.74 13.13 -21.83
N ASP A 91 -15.79 12.54 -21.24
CA ASP A 91 -16.80 13.27 -20.47
C ASP A 91 -16.70 13.08 -18.95
N ALA A 92 -15.75 12.28 -18.48
CA ALA A 92 -15.68 11.88 -17.07
C ALA A 92 -14.26 11.86 -16.55
N LYS A 93 -14.12 12.08 -15.24
CA LYS A 93 -12.84 12.16 -14.54
C LYS A 93 -12.71 11.02 -13.55
N VAL A 94 -11.47 10.57 -13.34
CA VAL A 94 -11.14 9.64 -12.26
C VAL A 94 -11.56 10.25 -10.92
N LYS A 95 -12.34 9.50 -10.15
CA LYS A 95 -12.73 9.82 -8.76
C LYS A 95 -12.44 8.61 -7.87
N ASP A 96 -12.58 8.81 -6.57
CA ASP A 96 -12.25 7.79 -5.55
C ASP A 96 -13.00 6.47 -5.75
N ALA A 97 -14.26 6.51 -6.20
CA ALA A 97 -15.03 5.31 -6.48
C ALA A 97 -14.38 4.44 -7.57
N GLN A 98 -13.91 5.06 -8.65
CA GLN A 98 -13.21 4.39 -9.76
C GLN A 98 -11.82 3.91 -9.33
N ILE A 99 -11.11 4.71 -8.52
CA ILE A 99 -9.80 4.32 -7.98
C ILE A 99 -9.95 3.08 -7.10
N ASN A 100 -10.95 3.04 -6.22
CA ASN A 100 -11.18 1.90 -5.34
C ASN A 100 -11.57 0.65 -6.13
N ALA A 101 -12.48 0.77 -7.09
CA ALA A 101 -12.85 -0.33 -7.97
C ALA A 101 -11.64 -0.87 -8.78
N PHE A 102 -10.82 0.03 -9.31
CA PHE A 102 -9.62 -0.32 -10.04
C PHE A 102 -8.54 -0.96 -9.15
N ALA A 103 -8.38 -0.49 -7.91
CA ALA A 103 -7.51 -1.11 -6.92
C ALA A 103 -7.96 -2.54 -6.58
N SER A 104 -9.28 -2.77 -6.45
CA SER A 104 -9.84 -4.11 -6.25
C SER A 104 -9.53 -5.04 -7.43
N LEU A 105 -9.65 -4.55 -8.67
CA LEU A 105 -9.24 -5.31 -9.86
C LEU A 105 -7.74 -5.63 -9.83
N GLN A 106 -6.90 -4.65 -9.49
CA GLN A 106 -5.45 -4.83 -9.39
C GLN A 106 -5.08 -5.94 -8.41
N VAL A 107 -5.68 -5.92 -7.21
CA VAL A 107 -5.44 -6.94 -6.18
C VAL A 107 -5.97 -8.31 -6.61
N THR A 108 -7.15 -8.35 -7.24
CA THR A 108 -7.79 -9.61 -7.66
C THR A 108 -7.03 -10.30 -8.78
N PHE A 109 -6.56 -9.55 -9.77
CA PHE A 109 -5.98 -10.09 -11.00
C PHE A 109 -4.46 -9.93 -11.10
N GLY A 110 -3.82 -9.27 -10.14
CA GLY A 110 -2.36 -9.25 -9.99
C GLY A 110 -1.60 -8.44 -11.04
N PHE A 111 -2.25 -7.48 -11.72
CA PHE A 111 -1.57 -6.60 -12.68
C PHE A 111 -0.91 -5.39 -11.99
N THR A 112 -0.03 -4.69 -12.70
CA THR A 112 0.51 -3.39 -12.27
C THR A 112 -0.41 -2.27 -12.71
N GLY A 113 -1.03 -1.58 -11.75
CA GLY A 113 -1.99 -0.51 -12.00
C GLY A 113 -1.33 0.87 -12.08
N TYR A 114 -1.67 1.65 -13.10
CA TYR A 114 -1.30 3.05 -13.23
C TYR A 114 -2.56 3.91 -13.33
N ILE A 115 -2.51 5.13 -12.80
CA ILE A 115 -3.60 6.09 -12.88
C ILE A 115 -3.08 7.37 -13.53
N GLU A 116 -3.67 7.77 -14.65
CA GLU A 116 -3.47 9.08 -15.24
C GLU A 116 -4.69 9.97 -14.97
N HIS A 117 -4.49 11.00 -14.15
CA HIS A 117 -5.54 11.97 -13.83
C HIS A 117 -5.02 13.39 -14.02
N LYS A 118 -5.72 14.21 -14.80
CA LYS A 118 -5.31 15.60 -15.10
C LYS A 118 -3.84 15.72 -15.56
N GLY A 119 -3.40 14.79 -16.41
CA GLY A 119 -2.02 14.74 -16.93
C GLY A 119 -0.96 14.33 -15.90
N ARG A 120 -1.37 13.82 -14.73
CA ARG A 120 -0.45 13.24 -13.74
C ARG A 120 -0.59 11.74 -13.73
N LEU A 121 0.51 11.06 -14.05
CA LEU A 121 0.61 9.61 -13.93
C LEU A 121 1.08 9.22 -12.51
N THR A 122 0.37 8.28 -11.90
CA THR A 122 0.66 7.75 -10.57
C THR A 122 0.66 6.23 -10.62
N LEU A 123 1.67 5.58 -10.03
CA LEU A 123 1.67 4.14 -9.82
C LEU A 123 0.73 3.81 -8.66
N LEU A 124 -0.24 2.92 -8.90
CA LEU A 124 -1.17 2.47 -7.87
C LEU A 124 -0.52 1.36 -7.04
N LYS A 125 -0.26 1.67 -5.76
CA LYS A 125 0.19 0.70 -4.75
C LYS A 125 -1.04 0.18 -3.98
N ALA A 126 -1.85 -0.66 -4.62
CA ALA A 126 -2.93 -1.36 -3.94
C ALA A 126 -2.37 -2.55 -3.16
N VAL A 127 -2.72 -2.67 -1.89
CA VAL A 127 -2.34 -3.80 -1.03
C VAL A 127 -3.62 -4.42 -0.49
N ALA A 128 -3.74 -5.74 -0.55
CA ALA A 128 -4.83 -6.45 0.11
C ALA A 128 -4.78 -6.15 1.61
N SER A 129 -5.93 -5.76 2.20
CA SER A 129 -5.97 -5.52 3.64
C SER A 129 -5.78 -6.86 4.38
N PRO A 130 -4.93 -6.94 5.41
CA PRO A 130 -4.70 -8.18 6.18
C PRO A 130 -5.94 -8.68 6.94
N GLU A 131 -7.07 -7.96 6.89
CA GLU A 131 -8.35 -8.40 7.46
C GLU A 131 -9.11 -9.40 6.58
N ASP A 132 -8.80 -9.48 5.28
CA ASP A 132 -9.47 -10.41 4.34
C ASP A 132 -8.91 -11.84 4.39
N GLU A 133 -7.69 -12.02 4.93
CA GLU A 133 -7.07 -13.34 5.10
C GLU A 133 -7.67 -14.13 6.29
N LYS A 134 -8.33 -13.45 7.22
CA LYS A 134 -8.95 -14.09 8.41
C LYS A 134 -10.39 -14.57 8.20
N ARG A 135 -10.94 -14.43 6.99
CA ARG A 135 -12.32 -14.83 6.65
C ARG A 135 -12.42 -15.99 5.64
N LYS A 136 -11.28 -16.58 5.24
CA LYS A 136 -11.24 -17.86 4.52
C LYS A 136 -11.00 -19.01 5.49
#